data_AF-I6CP17-F1
#
_entry.id   AF-I6CP17-F1
#
_cell.length_a   1.000
_cell.length_b   1.000
_cell.length_c   1.000
_cell.angle_alpha   90.00
_cell.angle_beta   90.00
_cell.angle_gamma   90.00
#
_symmetry.space_group_name_H-M   'P 1'
#
loop_
_entity.id
_entity.type
_entity.pdbx_description
1 polymer ?
#
loop_
_entity_poly.entity_id
_entity_poly.type
_entity_poly.pdbx_seq_one_letter_code
_entity_poly.pdbx_strand_id
1 'polypeptide(L)'
;MPPALHSTLLLDNNILIRLRAKNMLHEVMDVPQFWRHVVTSAEYTPSQRRAALYGLDSIHDPNILKLAEWGLSQNVFPLRLAAMHILAKANPRCGVKETILTTLANPDAAGLRFMVNICVWCRVPLTFEEIRQLQENAPSVKHACAYCRLYHNLNKWDGLILLLQSQHKLTEEFAGKQLAIWQRNFNLSGIQPNALQRQQLQALFTRNPELHNRLWGYIPFK
;
A
#
# COMPACT_ATOMS: atom_id res chain seq x y z
N MET A 1 33.23 -15.44 -10.37
CA MET A 1 32.55 -14.19 -10.79
C MET A 1 33.49 -13.02 -10.48
N PRO A 2 33.74 -12.08 -11.41
CA PRO A 2 34.59 -10.91 -11.17
C PRO A 2 34.16 -10.14 -9.91
N PRO A 3 35.08 -9.76 -9.01
CA PRO A 3 34.77 -9.02 -7.78
C PRO A 3 33.97 -7.74 -8.02
N ALA A 4 34.22 -7.05 -9.13
CA ALA A 4 33.49 -5.85 -9.53
C ALA A 4 31.97 -6.07 -9.73
N LEU A 5 31.54 -7.30 -10.02
CA LEU A 5 30.12 -7.63 -10.22
C LEU A 5 29.40 -7.99 -8.91
N HIS A 6 30.13 -8.27 -7.83
CA HIS A 6 29.54 -8.74 -6.57
C HIS A 6 28.60 -7.68 -5.99
N SER A 7 29.09 -6.44 -5.84
CA SER A 7 28.31 -5.31 -5.32
C SER A 7 27.11 -5.00 -6.21
N THR A 8 27.29 -4.97 -7.54
CA THR A 8 26.22 -4.69 -8.51
C THR A 8 25.07 -5.68 -8.38
N LEU A 9 25.36 -6.98 -8.28
CA LEU A 9 24.32 -8.01 -8.19
C LEU A 9 23.66 -8.07 -6.81
N LEU A 10 24.43 -7.85 -5.73
CA LEU A 10 23.90 -7.79 -4.36
C LEU A 10 23.02 -6.55 -4.11
N LEU A 11 23.16 -5.50 -4.92
CA LEU A 11 22.41 -4.24 -4.82
C LEU A 11 21.45 -4.02 -5.99
N ASP A 12 21.19 -5.05 -6.80
CA ASP A 12 20.24 -4.99 -7.90
C ASP A 12 18.84 -4.64 -7.38
N ASN A 13 18.02 -3.91 -8.16
CA ASN A 13 16.65 -3.59 -7.77
C ASN A 13 15.75 -4.83 -7.74
N ASN A 14 16.07 -5.87 -8.51
CA ASN A 14 15.36 -7.13 -8.56
C ASN A 14 15.76 -8.04 -7.38
N ILE A 15 14.77 -8.36 -6.55
CA ILE A 15 14.94 -9.25 -5.38
C ILE A 15 15.49 -10.63 -5.75
N LEU A 16 15.09 -11.19 -6.90
CA LEU A 16 15.53 -12.51 -7.33
C LEU A 16 17.01 -12.52 -7.69
N ILE A 17 17.50 -11.43 -8.30
CA ILE A 17 18.93 -11.27 -8.62
C ILE A 17 19.73 -11.17 -7.33
N ARG A 18 19.28 -10.34 -6.36
CA ARG A 18 19.95 -10.21 -5.05
C ARG A 18 20.02 -11.53 -4.30
N LEU A 19 18.92 -12.27 -4.23
CA LEU A 19 18.88 -13.55 -3.51
C LEU A 19 19.76 -14.61 -4.17
N ARG A 20 19.79 -14.67 -5.51
CA ARG A 20 20.69 -15.55 -6.24
C ARG A 20 22.15 -15.17 -6.02
N ALA A 21 22.48 -13.88 -6.08
CA ALA A 21 23.81 -13.37 -5.80
C ALA A 21 24.26 -13.68 -4.37
N LYS A 22 23.38 -13.52 -3.38
CA LYS A 22 23.64 -13.90 -1.98
C LYS A 22 24.06 -15.36 -1.87
N ASN A 23 23.33 -16.27 -2.51
CA ASN A 23 23.63 -17.70 -2.46
C ASN A 23 24.96 -18.03 -3.18
N MET A 24 25.28 -17.33 -4.27
CA MET A 24 26.55 -17.54 -4.99
C MET A 24 27.77 -16.99 -4.25
N LEU A 25 27.59 -15.98 -3.39
CA LEU A 25 28.69 -15.24 -2.76
C LEU A 25 28.87 -15.55 -1.26
N HIS A 26 28.03 -16.42 -0.68
CA HIS A 26 28.06 -16.70 0.76
C HIS A 26 29.38 -17.34 1.25
N GLU A 27 30.08 -18.08 0.40
CA GLU A 27 31.42 -18.65 0.71
C GLU A 27 32.55 -17.63 0.49
N VAL A 28 32.26 -16.52 -0.20
CA VAL A 28 33.25 -15.50 -0.60
C VAL A 28 33.24 -14.30 0.35
N MET A 29 32.06 -13.95 0.88
CA MET A 29 31.89 -12.79 1.75
C MET A 29 30.70 -12.92 2.69
N ASP A 30 30.73 -12.18 3.80
CA ASP A 30 29.57 -11.99 4.67
C ASP A 30 28.58 -11.00 4.02
N VAL A 31 27.64 -11.56 3.26
CA VAL A 31 26.61 -10.79 2.54
C VAL A 31 25.70 -10.00 3.50
N PRO A 32 25.17 -10.58 4.61
CA PRO A 32 24.46 -9.79 5.61
C PRO A 32 25.25 -8.60 6.15
N GLN A 33 26.53 -8.78 6.52
CA GLN A 33 27.37 -7.69 7.00
C GLN A 33 27.56 -6.62 5.93
N PHE A 34 27.80 -7.01 4.68
CA PHE A 34 27.87 -6.09 3.55
C PHE A 34 26.59 -5.25 3.42
N TRP A 35 25.41 -5.88 3.43
CA TRP A 35 24.16 -5.13 3.35
C TRP A 35 23.94 -4.21 4.55
N ARG A 36 24.29 -4.62 5.78
CA ARG A 36 24.20 -3.74 6.97
C ARG A 36 25.06 -2.49 6.79
N HIS A 37 26.30 -2.65 6.30
CA HIS A 37 27.18 -1.53 6.00
C HIS A 37 26.59 -0.60 4.93
N VAL A 38 26.07 -1.16 3.83
CA VAL A 38 25.47 -0.39 2.74
C VAL A 38 24.29 0.45 3.24
N VAL A 39 23.39 -0.10 4.07
CA VAL A 39 22.20 0.62 4.57
C VAL A 39 22.59 1.92 5.29
N THR A 40 23.65 1.88 6.10
CA THR A 40 24.07 2.99 6.96
C THR A 40 25.11 3.92 6.33
N SER A 41 25.80 3.48 5.28
CA SER A 41 26.87 4.28 4.65
C SER A 41 26.32 5.35 3.70
N ALA A 42 26.90 6.55 3.79
CA ALA A 42 26.59 7.67 2.90
C ALA A 42 27.28 7.56 1.52
N GLU A 43 28.22 6.62 1.37
CA GLU A 43 28.95 6.39 0.11
C GLU A 43 28.07 5.73 -0.96
N TYR A 44 26.99 5.08 -0.55
CA TYR A 44 26.05 4.41 -1.44
C TYR A 44 24.85 5.29 -1.77
N THR A 45 24.38 5.15 -3.01
CA THR A 45 23.20 5.87 -3.48
C THR A 45 21.94 5.46 -2.69
N PRO A 46 20.92 6.34 -2.56
CA PRO A 46 19.65 6.01 -1.92
C PRO A 46 19.00 4.71 -2.43
N SER A 47 19.12 4.42 -3.72
CA SER A 47 18.60 3.20 -4.34
C SER A 47 19.34 1.95 -3.88
N GLN A 48 20.67 2.00 -3.76
CA GLN A 48 21.50 0.91 -3.24
C GLN A 48 21.20 0.65 -1.76
N ARG A 49 21.08 1.71 -0.96
CA ARG A 49 20.71 1.63 0.46
C ARG A 49 19.35 0.97 0.65
N ARG A 50 18.37 1.35 -0.19
CA ARG A 50 17.05 0.70 -0.25
C ARG A 50 17.15 -0.78 -0.64
N ALA A 51 17.93 -1.12 -1.65
CA ALA A 51 18.10 -2.50 -2.12
C ALA A 51 18.73 -3.39 -1.03
N ALA A 52 19.74 -2.88 -0.31
CA ALA A 52 20.36 -3.54 0.82
C ALA A 52 19.38 -3.76 1.98
N LEU A 53 18.56 -2.76 2.32
CA LEU A 53 17.54 -2.90 3.36
C LEU A 53 16.50 -3.99 3.02
N TYR A 54 16.06 -4.05 1.75
CA TYR A 54 15.23 -5.17 1.30
C TYR A 54 15.96 -6.51 1.27
N GLY A 55 17.26 -6.52 0.98
CA GLY A 55 18.10 -7.72 1.08
C GLY A 55 18.07 -8.31 2.49
N LEU A 56 18.25 -7.46 3.51
CA LEU A 56 18.17 -7.84 4.92
C LEU A 56 16.77 -8.33 5.33
N ASP A 57 15.70 -7.68 4.87
CA ASP A 57 14.32 -8.15 5.09
C ASP A 57 14.10 -9.55 4.48
N SER A 58 14.62 -9.77 3.27
CA SER A 58 14.43 -11.05 2.55
C SER A 58 15.10 -12.24 3.25
N ILE A 59 16.13 -11.99 4.06
CA ILE A 59 16.82 -13.02 4.83
C ILE A 59 16.41 -13.04 6.31
N HIS A 60 15.41 -12.24 6.70
CA HIS A 60 14.94 -12.10 8.09
C HIS A 60 16.09 -11.73 9.06
N ASP A 61 16.88 -10.71 8.71
CA ASP A 61 17.95 -10.22 9.58
C ASP A 61 17.41 -9.91 11.00
N PRO A 62 18.07 -10.37 12.08
CA PRO A 62 17.58 -10.15 13.44
C PRO A 62 17.37 -8.68 13.83
N ASN A 63 18.10 -7.74 13.20
CA ASN A 63 18.02 -6.31 13.46
C ASN A 63 17.13 -5.56 12.46
N ILE A 64 16.38 -6.26 11.61
CA ILE A 64 15.63 -5.65 10.51
C ILE A 64 14.65 -4.56 10.98
N LEU A 65 13.96 -4.77 12.11
CA LEU A 65 13.01 -3.79 12.64
C LEU A 65 13.73 -2.52 13.12
N LYS A 66 14.83 -2.66 13.87
CA LYS A 66 15.65 -1.52 14.32
C LYS A 66 16.23 -0.75 13.14
N LEU A 67 16.69 -1.46 12.11
CA LEU A 67 17.21 -0.84 10.88
C LEU A 67 16.11 -0.12 10.09
N ALA A 68 14.89 -0.65 10.09
CA ALA A 68 13.75 -0.01 9.45
C ALA A 68 13.29 1.24 10.24
N GLU A 69 13.22 1.19 11.57
CA GLU A 69 12.97 2.37 12.41
C GLU A 69 14.00 3.46 12.17
N TRP A 70 15.29 3.09 12.15
CA TRP A 70 16.35 4.02 11.79
C TRP A 70 16.15 4.58 10.38
N GLY A 71 15.90 3.74 9.38
CA GLY A 71 15.68 4.15 8.00
C GLY A 71 14.48 5.10 7.82
N LEU A 72 13.44 4.95 8.65
CA LEU A 72 12.28 5.84 8.66
C LEU A 72 12.62 7.26 9.14
N SER A 73 13.56 7.38 10.09
CA SER A 73 14.04 8.67 10.62
C SER A 73 14.94 9.44 9.66
N GLN A 74 15.45 8.79 8.61
CA GLN A 74 16.38 9.41 7.67
C GLN A 74 15.65 10.28 6.64
N ASN A 75 16.23 11.42 6.24
CA ASN A 75 15.68 12.24 5.16
C ASN A 75 16.03 11.70 3.75
N VAL A 76 15.83 10.39 3.54
CA VAL A 76 16.16 9.69 2.28
C VAL A 76 14.93 8.92 1.81
N PHE A 77 14.21 9.46 0.83
CA PHE A 77 12.90 8.94 0.41
C PHE A 77 12.89 7.43 0.06
N PRO A 78 13.80 6.92 -0.81
CA PRO A 78 13.82 5.49 -1.12
C PRO A 78 14.04 4.59 0.10
N LEU A 79 14.83 5.04 1.07
CA LEU A 79 15.12 4.30 2.29
C LEU A 79 13.91 4.32 3.25
N ARG A 80 13.30 5.48 3.46
CA ARG A 80 12.05 5.62 4.23
C ARG A 80 10.95 4.72 3.68
N LEU A 81 10.85 4.60 2.37
CA LEU A 81 9.85 3.77 1.71
C LEU A 81 10.04 2.28 2.00
N ALA A 82 11.29 1.78 1.92
CA ALA A 82 11.57 0.39 2.30
C ALA A 82 11.33 0.15 3.79
N ALA A 83 11.73 1.09 4.65
CA ALA A 83 11.47 1.05 6.07
C ALA A 83 9.96 0.96 6.39
N MET A 84 9.13 1.83 5.79
CA MET A 84 7.68 1.79 5.95
C MET A 84 7.09 0.45 5.53
N HIS A 85 7.53 -0.11 4.41
CA HIS A 85 7.06 -1.43 3.96
C HIS A 85 7.39 -2.53 4.98
N ILE A 86 8.63 -2.57 5.46
CA ILE A 86 9.10 -3.58 6.43
C ILE A 86 8.32 -3.46 7.75
N LEU A 87 8.19 -2.25 8.28
CA LEU A 87 7.47 -2.00 9.54
C LEU A 87 5.97 -2.28 9.40
N ALA A 88 5.36 -1.89 8.28
CA ALA A 88 3.94 -2.17 7.99
C ALA A 88 3.68 -3.68 7.87
N LYS A 89 4.60 -4.43 7.27
CA LYS A 89 4.53 -5.90 7.18
C LYS A 89 4.66 -6.56 8.56
N ALA A 90 5.58 -6.07 9.40
CA ALA A 90 5.87 -6.66 10.71
C ALA A 90 4.80 -6.37 11.76
N ASN A 91 4.28 -5.14 11.81
CA ASN A 91 3.21 -4.76 12.72
C ASN A 91 2.22 -3.80 12.02
N PRO A 92 1.25 -4.35 11.28
CA PRO A 92 0.27 -3.55 10.55
C PRO A 92 -0.55 -2.63 11.47
N ARG A 93 -0.75 -2.98 12.74
CA ARG A 93 -1.71 -2.32 13.63
C ARG A 93 -1.19 -1.08 14.34
N CYS A 94 0.11 -0.98 14.62
CA CYS A 94 0.58 0.03 15.58
C CYS A 94 1.86 0.80 15.21
N GLY A 95 2.67 0.39 14.22
CA GLY A 95 4.00 0.99 14.04
C GLY A 95 4.06 2.25 13.15
N VAL A 96 3.42 2.19 11.97
CA VAL A 96 3.65 3.18 10.88
C VAL A 96 2.38 3.80 10.32
N LYS A 97 1.21 3.47 10.90
CA LYS A 97 -0.09 3.90 10.38
C LYS A 97 -0.18 5.43 10.29
N GLU A 98 0.18 6.14 11.36
CA GLU A 98 0.13 7.60 11.39
C GLU A 98 1.09 8.22 10.36
N THR A 99 2.32 7.71 10.27
CA THR A 99 3.28 8.16 9.26
C THR A 99 2.79 7.93 7.83
N ILE A 100 2.13 6.80 7.58
CA ILE A 100 1.52 6.47 6.30
C ILE A 100 0.38 7.45 5.99
N LEU A 101 -0.51 7.73 6.96
CA LEU A 101 -1.62 8.68 6.78
C LEU A 101 -1.11 10.09 6.49
N THR A 102 -0.13 10.58 7.24
CA THR A 102 0.48 11.90 7.02
C THR A 102 1.16 11.99 5.65
N THR A 103 1.75 10.89 5.18
CA THR A 103 2.38 10.82 3.85
C THR A 103 1.33 10.75 2.74
N LEU A 104 0.25 9.99 2.93
CA LEU A 104 -0.88 9.94 2.01
C LEU A 104 -1.58 11.30 1.91
N ALA A 105 -1.67 12.06 3.00
CA ALA A 105 -2.26 13.40 3.01
C ALA A 105 -1.40 14.46 2.29
N ASN A 106 -0.09 14.24 2.18
CA ASN A 106 0.86 15.13 1.50
C ASN A 106 1.52 14.48 0.27
N PRO A 107 0.76 14.06 -0.75
CA PRO A 107 1.30 13.25 -1.83
C PRO A 107 1.95 14.10 -2.93
N ASP A 108 3.23 13.86 -3.19
CA ASP A 108 3.72 13.97 -4.56
C ASP A 108 3.25 12.74 -5.38
N ALA A 109 3.25 12.87 -6.71
CA ALA A 109 2.69 11.84 -7.59
C ALA A 109 3.49 10.51 -7.56
N ALA A 110 4.78 10.56 -7.25
CA ALA A 110 5.65 9.38 -7.23
C ALA A 110 5.44 8.55 -5.96
N GLY A 111 5.38 9.19 -4.80
CA GLY A 111 5.18 8.55 -3.51
C GLY A 111 3.77 8.03 -3.27
N LEU A 112 2.76 8.67 -3.87
CA LEU A 112 1.37 8.24 -3.76
C LEU A 112 1.15 6.77 -4.16
N ARG A 113 1.63 6.40 -5.34
CA ARG A 113 1.42 5.03 -5.87
C ARG A 113 2.05 4.00 -4.95
N PHE A 114 3.23 4.30 -4.43
CA PHE A 114 3.92 3.42 -3.50
C PHE A 114 3.21 3.32 -2.16
N MET A 115 2.77 4.43 -1.57
CA MET A 115 2.07 4.38 -0.28
C MET A 115 0.74 3.62 -0.37
N VAL A 116 -0.03 3.83 -1.43
CA VAL A 116 -1.25 3.05 -1.66
C VAL A 116 -0.92 1.56 -1.81
N ASN A 117 0.15 1.21 -2.52
CA ASN A 117 0.57 -0.19 -2.64
C ASN A 117 0.98 -0.79 -1.29
N ILE A 118 1.72 -0.06 -0.44
CA ILE A 118 2.07 -0.53 0.91
C ILE A 118 0.79 -0.78 1.72
N CYS A 119 -0.18 0.14 1.68
CA CYS A 119 -1.45 -0.02 2.39
C CYS A 119 -2.20 -1.29 1.95
N VAL A 120 -2.26 -1.53 0.64
CA VAL A 120 -2.96 -2.70 0.07
C VAL A 120 -2.21 -4.00 0.35
N TRP A 121 -0.90 -4.05 0.10
CA TRP A 121 -0.10 -5.27 0.24
C TRP A 121 0.10 -5.67 1.70
N CYS A 122 0.35 -4.71 2.58
CA CYS A 122 0.55 -4.96 4.01
C CYS A 122 -0.76 -4.97 4.81
N ARG A 123 -1.92 -4.76 4.16
CA ARG A 123 -3.24 -4.65 4.80
C ARG A 123 -3.23 -3.71 6.00
N VAL A 124 -2.66 -2.52 5.81
CA VAL A 124 -2.64 -1.49 6.84
C VAL A 124 -4.10 -1.17 7.22
N PRO A 125 -4.48 -1.25 8.52
CA PRO A 125 -5.85 -1.11 8.98
C PRO A 125 -6.26 0.36 9.01
N LEU A 126 -6.59 0.87 7.83
CA LEU A 126 -7.21 2.17 7.65
C LEU A 126 -8.72 2.04 7.90
N THR A 127 -9.27 2.98 8.65
CA THR A 127 -10.69 3.07 8.96
C THR A 127 -11.46 3.70 7.79
N PHE A 128 -12.78 3.52 7.80
CA PHE A 128 -13.68 4.18 6.86
C PHE A 128 -13.44 5.70 6.83
N GLU A 129 -13.35 6.32 8.01
CA GLU A 129 -13.24 7.76 8.17
C GLU A 129 -11.89 8.31 7.66
N GLU A 130 -10.79 7.63 7.95
CA GLU A 130 -9.47 8.01 7.46
C GLU A 130 -9.41 8.00 5.92
N ILE A 131 -9.99 6.97 5.30
CA ILE A 131 -10.03 6.89 3.83
C ILE A 131 -10.99 7.94 3.26
N ARG A 132 -12.14 8.17 3.89
CA ARG A 132 -13.09 9.22 3.49
C ARG A 132 -12.42 10.59 3.47
N GLN A 133 -11.67 10.93 4.51
CA GLN A 133 -10.95 12.21 4.60
C GLN A 133 -9.88 12.36 3.51
N LEU A 134 -9.12 11.30 3.20
CA LEU A 134 -8.17 11.31 2.09
C LEU A 134 -8.87 11.56 0.74
N GLN A 135 -10.02 10.91 0.53
CA GLN A 135 -10.81 11.07 -0.69
C GLN A 135 -11.43 12.48 -0.79
N GLU A 136 -11.88 13.04 0.34
CA GLU A 136 -12.45 14.37 0.40
C GLU A 136 -11.42 15.46 0.10
N ASN A 137 -10.20 15.27 0.55
CA ASN A 137 -9.10 16.22 0.36
C ASN A 137 -8.17 15.84 -0.79
N ALA A 138 -8.62 14.98 -1.72
CA ALA A 138 -7.80 14.52 -2.83
C ALA A 138 -7.35 15.71 -3.73
N PRO A 139 -6.03 15.96 -3.90
CA PRO A 139 -5.54 17.12 -4.66
C PRO A 139 -5.86 17.08 -6.16
N SER A 140 -6.09 15.89 -6.72
CA SER A 140 -6.46 15.72 -8.12
C SER A 140 -7.19 14.39 -8.34
N VAL A 141 -7.78 14.22 -9.54
CA VAL A 141 -8.44 12.97 -9.94
C VAL A 141 -7.49 11.77 -9.86
N LYS A 142 -6.19 11.95 -10.14
CA LYS A 142 -5.19 10.88 -9.97
C LYS A 142 -5.07 10.43 -8.52
N HIS A 143 -5.19 11.35 -7.57
CA HIS A 143 -5.20 11.05 -6.14
C HIS A 143 -6.47 10.33 -5.72
N ALA A 144 -7.62 10.84 -6.14
CA ALA A 144 -8.92 10.21 -5.91
C ALA A 144 -8.95 8.75 -6.41
N CYS A 145 -8.44 8.49 -7.62
CA CYS A 145 -8.34 7.12 -8.15
C CYS A 145 -7.37 6.25 -7.38
N ALA A 146 -6.27 6.81 -6.87
CA ALA A 146 -5.30 6.07 -6.06
C ALA A 146 -5.90 5.67 -4.71
N TYR A 147 -6.55 6.59 -3.99
CA TYR A 147 -7.20 6.32 -2.70
C TYR A 147 -8.38 5.37 -2.83
N CYS A 148 -9.11 5.41 -3.95
CA CYS A 148 -10.17 4.45 -4.22
C CYS A 148 -9.69 2.98 -4.15
N ARG A 149 -8.40 2.70 -4.40
CA ARG A 149 -7.83 1.35 -4.24
C ARG A 149 -7.79 0.91 -2.78
N LEU A 150 -7.80 1.83 -1.82
CA LEU A 150 -7.82 1.55 -0.39
C LEU A 150 -9.18 1.03 0.08
N TYR A 151 -10.26 1.24 -0.70
CA TYR A 151 -11.61 0.77 -0.34
C TYR A 151 -11.65 -0.75 -0.19
N HIS A 152 -10.79 -1.47 -0.91
CA HIS A 152 -10.66 -2.93 -0.82
C HIS A 152 -10.08 -3.42 0.51
N ASN A 153 -9.49 -2.53 1.33
CA ASN A 153 -9.06 -2.87 2.69
C ASN A 153 -10.20 -2.79 3.72
N LEU A 154 -11.32 -2.15 3.36
CA LEU A 154 -12.52 -2.09 4.20
C LEU A 154 -13.37 -3.34 4.01
N ASN A 155 -14.38 -3.51 4.87
CA ASN A 155 -15.41 -4.50 4.58
C ASN A 155 -16.16 -4.12 3.29
N LYS A 156 -16.75 -5.13 2.64
CA LYS A 156 -17.43 -5.03 1.35
C LYS A 156 -18.40 -3.86 1.24
N TRP A 157 -19.16 -3.58 2.31
CA TRP A 157 -20.23 -2.59 2.29
C TRP A 157 -19.67 -1.18 2.49
N ASP A 158 -18.74 -1.00 3.42
CA ASP A 158 -18.03 0.27 3.63
C ASP A 158 -17.27 0.70 2.38
N GLY A 159 -16.60 -0.24 1.70
CA GLY A 159 -15.92 0.03 0.43
C GLY A 159 -16.89 0.46 -0.68
N LEU A 160 -18.08 -0.16 -0.76
CA LEU A 160 -19.12 0.27 -1.72
C LEU A 160 -19.63 1.67 -1.39
N ILE A 161 -19.92 1.94 -0.12
CA ILE A 161 -20.45 3.22 0.32
C ILE A 161 -19.49 4.35 -0.05
N LEU A 162 -18.18 4.19 0.21
CA LEU A 162 -17.18 5.17 -0.22
C LEU A 162 -17.09 5.30 -1.74
N LEU A 163 -17.16 4.19 -2.48
CA LEU A 163 -17.16 4.23 -3.95
C LEU A 163 -18.33 5.07 -4.48
N LEU A 164 -19.54 4.84 -3.97
CA LEU A 164 -20.74 5.56 -4.39
C LEU A 164 -20.70 7.04 -3.96
N GLN A 165 -20.21 7.33 -2.75
CA GLN A 165 -20.05 8.72 -2.27
C GLN A 165 -19.05 9.52 -3.11
N SER A 166 -18.02 8.87 -3.63
CA SER A 166 -16.89 9.52 -4.28
C SER A 166 -16.92 9.52 -5.81
N GLN A 167 -17.99 9.03 -6.44
CA GLN A 167 -18.09 8.91 -7.91
C GLN A 167 -17.78 10.23 -8.65
N HIS A 168 -18.27 11.35 -8.13
CA HIS A 168 -18.06 12.67 -8.70
C HIS A 168 -16.59 13.14 -8.72
N LYS A 169 -15.70 12.48 -7.97
CA LYS A 169 -14.25 12.76 -7.94
C LYS A 169 -13.41 11.81 -8.80
N LEU A 170 -14.03 10.77 -9.32
CA LEU A 170 -13.39 9.75 -10.14
C LEU A 170 -13.71 9.99 -11.61
N THR A 171 -12.91 9.42 -12.51
CA THR A 171 -13.35 9.31 -13.90
C THR A 171 -14.46 8.27 -14.01
N GLU A 172 -15.43 8.50 -14.89
CA GLU A 172 -16.56 7.60 -15.09
C GLU A 172 -16.11 6.17 -15.44
N GLU A 173 -15.12 6.05 -16.34
CA GLU A 173 -14.52 4.78 -16.71
C GLU A 173 -13.91 4.05 -15.49
N PHE A 174 -13.20 4.77 -14.62
CA PHE A 174 -12.57 4.17 -13.45
C PHE A 174 -13.60 3.76 -12.40
N ALA A 175 -14.58 4.62 -12.10
CA ALA A 175 -15.67 4.33 -11.19
C ALA A 175 -16.48 3.11 -11.67
N GLY A 176 -16.78 3.04 -12.98
CA GLY A 176 -17.45 1.91 -13.61
C GLY A 176 -16.68 0.60 -13.46
N LYS A 177 -15.35 0.62 -13.66
CA LYS A 177 -14.49 -0.55 -13.44
C LYS A 177 -14.48 -1.01 -11.98
N GLN A 178 -14.37 -0.09 -11.01
CA GLN A 178 -14.40 -0.45 -9.59
C GLN A 178 -15.76 -1.02 -9.18
N LEU A 179 -16.86 -0.46 -9.71
CA LEU A 179 -18.20 -0.98 -9.46
C LEU A 179 -18.38 -2.39 -10.03
N ALA A 180 -17.89 -2.64 -11.25
CA ALA A 180 -17.92 -3.97 -11.86
C ALA A 180 -17.10 -5.00 -11.06
N ILE A 181 -15.94 -4.61 -10.53
CA ILE A 181 -15.14 -5.45 -9.63
C ILE A 181 -15.94 -5.81 -8.37
N TRP A 182 -16.60 -4.82 -7.75
CA TRP A 182 -17.44 -5.06 -6.59
C TRP A 182 -18.61 -6.01 -6.90
N GLN A 183 -19.32 -5.79 -8.01
CA GLN A 183 -20.42 -6.65 -8.46
C GLN A 183 -19.96 -8.09 -8.72
N ARG A 184 -18.81 -8.28 -9.37
CA ARG A 184 -18.22 -9.61 -9.61
C ARG A 184 -17.92 -10.34 -8.30
N ASN A 185 -17.45 -9.60 -7.29
CA ASN A 185 -17.12 -10.15 -5.98
C ASN A 185 -18.35 -10.27 -5.04
N PHE A 186 -19.51 -9.78 -5.46
CA PHE A 186 -20.70 -9.70 -4.64
C PHE A 186 -21.15 -11.07 -4.10
N ASN A 187 -21.20 -12.06 -4.98
CA ASN A 187 -21.69 -13.42 -4.70
C ASN A 187 -20.75 -14.26 -3.80
N LEU A 188 -19.56 -13.75 -3.47
CA LEU A 188 -18.55 -14.53 -2.74
C LEU A 188 -18.66 -14.41 -1.22
N SER A 189 -19.47 -13.48 -0.69
CA SER A 189 -19.34 -13.07 0.72
C SER A 189 -20.53 -13.36 1.63
N GLY A 190 -21.75 -13.62 1.16
CA GLY A 190 -22.92 -13.98 2.00
C GLY A 190 -23.34 -12.98 3.10
N ILE A 191 -22.53 -11.96 3.40
CA ILE A 191 -22.68 -11.02 4.51
C ILE A 191 -23.58 -9.86 4.07
N GLN A 192 -24.62 -9.61 4.86
CA GLN A 192 -25.57 -8.51 4.66
C GLN A 192 -25.05 -7.20 5.28
N PRO A 193 -25.50 -6.03 4.78
CA PRO A 193 -25.13 -4.76 5.37
C PRO A 193 -25.82 -4.59 6.72
N ASN A 194 -25.09 -4.01 7.68
CA ASN A 194 -25.67 -3.66 8.98
C ASN A 194 -26.68 -2.50 8.86
N ALA A 195 -27.38 -2.16 9.94
CA ALA A 195 -28.43 -1.14 9.93
C ALA A 195 -27.91 0.25 9.47
N LEU A 196 -26.73 0.66 9.95
CA LEU A 196 -26.12 1.94 9.57
C LEU A 196 -25.75 1.97 8.09
N GLN A 197 -25.14 0.89 7.58
CA GLN A 197 -24.79 0.75 6.17
C GLN A 197 -26.03 0.76 5.27
N ARG A 198 -27.12 0.10 5.68
CA ARG A 198 -28.41 0.14 4.97
C ARG A 198 -28.95 1.56 4.86
N GLN A 199 -28.94 2.30 5.97
CA GLN A 199 -29.37 3.70 5.98
C GLN A 199 -28.53 4.57 5.04
N GLN A 200 -27.20 4.41 5.07
CA GLN A 200 -26.30 5.14 4.18
C GLN A 200 -26.53 4.80 2.69
N LEU A 201 -26.69 3.52 2.37
CA LEU A 201 -26.99 3.07 1.00
C LEU A 201 -28.35 3.59 0.52
N GLN A 202 -29.38 3.55 1.36
CA GLN A 202 -30.70 4.11 1.03
C GLN A 202 -30.59 5.60 0.73
N ALA A 203 -29.92 6.38 1.57
CA ALA A 203 -29.73 7.80 1.34
C ALA A 203 -29.01 8.10 0.02
N LEU A 204 -28.01 7.29 -0.34
CA LEU A 204 -27.30 7.41 -1.61
C LEU A 204 -28.19 7.09 -2.81
N PHE A 205 -29.05 6.08 -2.70
CA PHE A 205 -29.97 5.68 -3.75
C PHE A 205 -31.14 6.63 -3.93
N THR A 206 -31.64 7.24 -2.85
CA THR A 206 -32.63 8.33 -2.96
C THR A 206 -32.06 9.52 -3.70
N ARG A 207 -30.78 9.84 -3.51
CA ARG A 207 -30.09 10.93 -4.21
C ARG A 207 -29.75 10.60 -5.66
N ASN A 208 -29.54 9.32 -5.98
CA ASN A 208 -29.16 8.85 -7.31
C ASN A 208 -29.94 7.58 -7.68
N PRO A 209 -31.18 7.70 -8.18
CA PRO A 209 -32.04 6.56 -8.49
C PRO A 209 -31.46 5.61 -9.54
N GLU A 210 -30.61 6.09 -10.45
CA GLU A 210 -29.96 5.25 -11.46
C GLU A 210 -29.00 4.22 -10.84
N LEU A 211 -28.31 4.59 -9.76
CA LEU A 211 -27.43 3.67 -9.03
C LEU A 211 -28.23 2.57 -8.34
N HIS A 212 -29.42 2.90 -7.85
CA HIS A 212 -30.36 1.96 -7.28
C HIS A 212 -30.74 0.89 -8.32
N ASN A 213 -31.14 1.30 -9.53
CA ASN A 213 -31.51 0.37 -10.61
C ASN A 213 -30.34 -0.56 -11.00
N ARG A 214 -29.12 -0.03 -11.04
CA ARG A 214 -27.91 -0.81 -11.34
C ARG A 214 -27.52 -1.80 -10.24
N LEU A 215 -27.93 -1.56 -8.99
CA LEU A 215 -27.55 -2.36 -7.83
C LEU A 215 -28.72 -3.13 -7.17
N TRP A 216 -29.94 -2.98 -7.68
CA TRP A 216 -31.16 -3.56 -7.13
C TRP A 216 -31.08 -5.07 -6.92
N GLY A 217 -30.49 -5.80 -7.88
CA GLY A 217 -30.29 -7.26 -7.78
C GLY A 217 -29.24 -7.71 -6.75
N TYR A 218 -28.49 -6.77 -6.18
CA TYR A 218 -27.35 -7.04 -5.29
C TYR A 218 -27.59 -6.55 -3.86
N ILE A 219 -28.63 -5.78 -3.56
CA ILE A 219 -28.80 -5.22 -2.21
C ILE A 219 -30.20 -5.57 -1.74
N PRO A 220 -30.36 -6.61 -0.91
CA PRO A 220 -31.67 -6.95 -0.38
C PRO A 220 -32.04 -5.90 0.66
N PHE A 221 -32.85 -4.93 0.26
CA PHE A 221 -33.60 -4.09 1.18
C PHE A 221 -34.79 -4.91 1.70
N LYS A 222 -34.52 -5.83 2.62
CA LYS A 222 -35.53 -6.45 3.48
C LYS A 222 -35.38 -5.93 4.91
#